data_AF-A0A945R288-F1
#
_entry.id   AF-A0A945R288-F1
#
_cell.length_a   1.000
_cell.length_b   1.000
_cell.length_c   1.000
_cell.angle_alpha   90.00
_cell.angle_beta   90.00
_cell.angle_gamma   90.00
#
_symmetry.space_group_name_H-M   'P 1'
#
loop_
_entity.id
_entity.type
_entity.pdbx_description
1 polymer ?
#
loop_
_entity_poly.entity_id
_entity_poly.type
_entity_poly.pdbx_seq_one_letter_code
_entity_poly.pdbx_strand_id
1 'polypeptide(L)' 'MTNSTAFWPPAQGLQHQSIGFTFRGHHFEGHMVAPSASVGPRPLVLVIHNYQGLKQFDRDVAEYFARLGY' A
#
# COMPACT_ATOMS: atom_id res chain seq x y z
N MET A 1 -14.50 12.63 -4.31
CA MET A 1 -13.30 12.08 -3.66
C MET A 1 -12.09 12.73 -4.33
N THR A 2 -11.28 13.49 -3.60
CA THR A 2 -10.06 14.10 -4.15
C THR A 2 -8.98 13.03 -4.26
N ASN A 3 -8.44 12.82 -5.47
CA ASN A 3 -7.34 11.90 -5.71
C ASN A 3 -6.08 12.47 -5.02
N SER A 4 -5.73 11.99 -3.83
CA SER A 4 -4.62 12.51 -3.00
C SER A 4 -3.27 12.48 -3.72
N THR A 5 -3.12 11.62 -4.73
CA THR A 5 -1.89 11.40 -5.48
C THR A 5 -1.82 12.13 -6.83
N ALA A 6 -2.78 13.03 -7.13
CA ALA A 6 -2.81 13.76 -8.41
C ALA A 6 -1.57 14.64 -8.69
N PHE A 7 -0.80 14.98 -7.64
CA PHE A 7 0.45 15.75 -7.76
C PHE A 7 1.67 14.87 -8.10
N TRP A 8 1.53 13.54 -8.09
CA TRP A 8 2.63 12.62 -8.36
C TRP A 8 2.69 12.26 -9.84
N PRO A 9 3.87 11.97 -10.41
CA PRO A 9 3.97 11.44 -11.76
C PRO A 9 3.10 10.19 -11.92
N PRO A 10 2.51 9.94 -13.11
CA PRO A 10 1.75 8.72 -13.34
C PRO A 10 2.63 7.48 -13.07
N ALA A 11 2.12 6.53 -12.30
CA ALA A 11 2.80 5.26 -12.06
C ALA A 11 1.90 4.10 -12.50
N GLN A 12 1.74 3.96 -13.83
CA GLN A 12 0.82 3.01 -14.45
C GLN A 12 1.15 1.53 -14.15
N GLY A 13 2.39 1.25 -13.71
CA GLY A 13 2.83 -0.09 -13.36
C GLY A 13 2.57 -0.50 -11.91
N LEU A 14 2.03 0.38 -11.06
CA LEU A 14 1.71 0.02 -9.68
C LEU A 14 0.48 -0.89 -9.62
N GLN A 15 0.54 -1.87 -8.73
CA GLN A 15 -0.53 -2.79 -8.44
C GLN A 15 -1.09 -2.46 -7.06
N HIS A 16 -2.41 -2.32 -6.98
CA HIS A 16 -3.13 -2.05 -5.73
C HIS A 16 -3.99 -3.25 -5.40
N GLN A 17 -3.90 -3.74 -4.16
CA GLN A 17 -4.66 -4.89 -3.70
C GLN A 17 -5.14 -4.67 -2.27
N SER A 18 -6.42 -4.96 -2.01
CA SER A 18 -6.91 -5.15 -0.64
C SER A 18 -6.48 -6.52 -0.15
N ILE A 19 -5.91 -6.59 1.05
CA ILE A 19 -5.46 -7.83 1.67
C ILE A 19 -6.25 -8.06 2.96
N GLY A 20 -6.52 -9.32 3.26
CA GLY A 20 -7.18 -9.72 4.50
C GLY A 20 -6.51 -10.97 5.06
N PHE A 21 -6.27 -11.00 6.37
CA PHE A 21 -5.67 -12.17 7.02
C PHE A 21 -6.20 -12.33 8.44
N THR A 22 -6.27 -13.58 8.90
CA THR A 22 -6.66 -13.90 10.27
C THR A 22 -5.42 -14.22 11.09
N PHE A 23 -5.23 -13.53 12.20
CA PHE A 23 -4.13 -13.76 13.12
C PHE A 23 -4.65 -13.77 14.56
N ARG A 24 -4.33 -14.84 15.31
CA ARG A 24 -4.77 -15.05 16.70
C ARG A 24 -6.28 -14.86 16.92
N GLY A 25 -7.09 -15.34 15.99
CA GLY A 25 -8.56 -15.26 16.07
C GLY A 25 -9.14 -13.89 15.68
N HIS A 26 -8.31 -12.91 15.29
CA HIS A 26 -8.77 -11.62 14.81
C HIS A 26 -8.57 -11.52 13.30
N HIS A 27 -9.57 -10.99 12.60
CA HIS A 27 -9.46 -10.67 11.18
C HIS A 27 -8.92 -9.25 11.02
N PHE A 28 -7.88 -9.12 10.20
CA PHE A 28 -7.24 -7.86 9.86
C PHE A 28 -7.41 -7.59 8.37
N GLU A 29 -7.70 -6.34 8.05
CA GLU A 29 -7.75 -5.83 6.68
C GLU A 29 -6.59 -4.86 6.46
N GLY A 30 -6.08 -4.84 5.23
CA GLY A 30 -4.99 -3.97 4.84
C GLY A 30 -5.04 -3.63 3.36
N HIS A 31 -4.11 -2.77 2.96
CA HIS A 31 -3.86 -2.44 1.57
C HIS A 31 -2.41 -2.70 1.23
N MET A 32 -2.20 -3.32 0.08
CA MET A 32 -0.89 -3.56 -0.50
C MET A 32 -0.78 -2.73 -1.77
N VAL A 33 0.34 -2.02 -1.90
CA VAL A 33 0.74 -1.39 -3.15
C VAL A 33 2.12 -1.94 -3.49
N ALA A 34 2.29 -2.39 -4.73
CA ALA A 34 3.54 -2.99 -5.19
C ALA A 34 3.89 -2.51 -6.60
N PRO A 35 5.18 -2.47 -6.98
CA PRO A 35 5.61 -2.37 -8.37
C PRO A 35 5.05 -3.50 -9.23
N SER A 36 5.14 -3.33 -10.55
CA SER A 36 4.78 -4.39 -11.50
C SER A 36 5.51 -5.68 -11.17
N ALA A 37 4.81 -6.81 -11.22
CA ALA A 37 5.38 -8.14 -11.02
C ALA A 37 6.58 -8.43 -11.95
N SER A 38 6.66 -7.77 -13.11
CA SER A 38 7.80 -7.87 -14.04
C SER A 38 9.13 -7.37 -13.46
N VAL A 39 9.09 -6.58 -12.39
CA VAL A 39 10.25 -6.00 -11.70
C VAL A 39 10.93 -7.03 -10.77
N GLY A 40 10.26 -8.15 -10.48
CA GLY A 40 10.76 -9.22 -9.60
C GLY A 40 10.58 -8.92 -8.10
N PRO A 41 11.03 -9.83 -7.22
CA PRO A 41 10.87 -9.71 -5.77
C PRO A 41 11.52 -8.46 -5.18
N ARG A 42 10.84 -7.80 -4.23
CA ARG A 42 11.29 -6.60 -3.53
C ARG A 42 11.18 -6.73 -2.01
N PRO A 43 11.94 -5.94 -1.22
CA PRO A 43 11.82 -5.92 0.23
C PRO A 43 10.44 -5.42 0.66
N LEU A 44 9.77 -6.15 1.56
CA LEU A 44 8.49 -5.76 2.11
C LEU A 44 8.64 -4.59 3.11
N VAL A 45 7.81 -3.56 2.96
CA VAL A 45 7.60 -2.51 3.96
C VAL A 45 6.21 -2.65 4.56
N LEU A 46 6.12 -2.79 5.89
CA LEU A 46 4.85 -2.82 6.62
C LEU A 46 4.54 -1.44 7.20
N VAL A 47 3.50 -0.79 6.69
CA VAL A 47 2.98 0.48 7.22
C VAL A 47 1.93 0.17 8.29
N ILE A 48 2.19 0.57 9.53
CA ILE A 48 1.28 0.35 10.66
C ILE A 48 0.58 1.68 10.97
N HIS A 49 -0.74 1.69 10.80
CA HIS A 49 -1.56 2.86 11.10
C HIS A 49 -1.55 3.19 12.60
N ASN A 50 -1.90 4.43 12.94
CA ASN A 50 -2.00 4.84 14.35
C ASN A 50 -3.31 4.36 15.01
N TYR A 51 -3.56 4.81 16.25
CA TYR A 51 -4.73 4.42 17.03
C TYR A 51 -6.10 4.73 16.39
N GLN A 52 -6.15 5.58 15.35
CA GLN A 52 -7.37 5.97 14.66
C GLN A 52 -7.75 5.02 13.51
N GLY A 53 -7.04 3.91 13.36
CA GLY A 53 -7.28 2.92 12.30
C GLY A 53 -6.63 3.27 10.96
N LEU A 54 -6.82 2.39 9.97
CA LEU A 54 -6.26 2.50 8.62
C LEU A 54 -6.92 3.63 7.83
N LYS A 55 -6.11 4.60 7.35
CA LYS A 55 -6.59 5.79 6.63
C LYS A 55 -5.95 5.92 5.25
N GLN A 56 -6.44 6.88 4.47
CA GLN A 56 -5.86 7.22 3.17
C GLN A 56 -4.37 7.61 3.29
N PHE A 57 -3.97 8.29 4.37
CA PHE A 57 -2.58 8.61 4.63
C PHE A 57 -1.67 7.38 4.62
N ASP A 58 -2.07 6.28 5.29
CA ASP A 58 -1.26 5.06 5.33
C ASP A 58 -1.14 4.41 3.95
N ARG A 59 -2.21 4.50 3.14
CA ARG A 59 -2.21 4.05 1.74
C ARG A 59 -1.28 4.90 0.87
N ASP A 60 -1.29 6.22 1.06
CA ASP A 60 -0.41 7.14 0.33
C ASP A 60 1.06 6.86 0.70
N VAL A 61 1.37 6.57 1.97
CA VAL A 61 2.71 6.15 2.41
C VAL A 61 3.11 4.81 1.78
N ALA A 62 2.22 3.82 1.72
CA ALA A 62 2.49 2.56 1.04
C ALA A 62 2.75 2.76 -0.47
N GLU A 63 1.98 3.63 -1.13
CA GLU A 63 2.19 3.97 -2.53
C GLU A 63 3.52 4.70 -2.76
N TYR A 64 3.92 5.59 -1.84
CA TYR A 64 5.23 6.23 -1.88
C TYR A 64 6.37 5.19 -1.89
N PHE A 65 6.32 4.21 -0.98
CA PHE A 65 7.32 3.14 -0.94
C PHE A 65 7.29 2.28 -2.22
N ALA A 66 6.11 1.94 -2.74
CA ALA A 66 5.99 1.19 -3.98
C ALA A 66 6.61 1.92 -5.18
N ARG A 67 6.46 3.25 -5.23
CA ARG A 67 7.09 4.10 -6.26
C ARG A 67 8.62 4.12 -6.16
N LEU A 68 9.16 3.92 -4.97
CA LEU A 68 10.61 3.76 -4.74
C LEU A 68 11.11 2.35 -5.00
N GLY A 69 10.23 1.40 -5.34
CA GLY A 69 10.59 0.02 -5.68
C GLY A 69 10.57 -0.95 -4.51
N TYR A 70 9.82 -0.65 -3.44
CA TYR A 70 9.52 -1.58 -2.36
C TYR A 70 8.25 -2.39 -2.65
#